data_AF-R6UAA9-F1
#
_entry.id   AF-R6UAA9-F1
#
_cell.length_a   1.000
_cell.length_b   1.000
_cell.length_c   1.000
_cell.angle_alpha   90.00
_cell.angle_beta   90.00
_cell.angle_gamma   90.00
#
_symmetry.space_group_name_H-M   'P 1'
#
loop_
_entity.id
_entity.type
_entity.pdbx_description
1 polymer ?
#
loop_
_entity_poly.entity_id
_entity_poly.type
_entity_poly.pdbx_seq_one_letter_code
_entity_poly.pdbx_strand_id
1 'polypeptide(L)'
;MNKKVKIFTILAVVLSIAACFAGCGSSKTTNSPGGSSETTNNPGGSTAKEKINIEDISWKVDESVVDGDRYVLLNYTNNTQYTITNFELTFKEKISVTEEEKANFYSDIQEKFEASDEGMEDIKSRPISMHAEADRVVNPSESASNINCYYYDGSFYLKDIKHYNLVEPDIATIKYIDEDKIFTVYYDYGSKKYSAEAETEIAYQWSQTDLGSKIPKPDVKVVESGRDDEIIFMFDAYGLSLEQFNAYVEECKGLGYTVEPGSFEGFYSADNTEGYNVYLYYNEKDYSMSGTISAPETKSE
;
A
#
# COMPACT_ATOMS: atom_id res chain seq x y z
N MET A 1 28.45 5.48 34.09
CA MET A 1 28.96 4.59 33.03
C MET A 1 28.09 3.35 32.99
N ASN A 2 27.27 3.23 31.94
CA ASN A 2 26.71 2.00 31.40
C ASN A 2 26.09 2.39 30.06
N LYS A 3 26.93 2.46 29.03
CA LYS A 3 26.48 2.62 27.65
C LYS A 3 25.82 1.30 27.25
N LYS A 4 24.50 1.30 27.18
CA LYS A 4 23.78 0.25 26.46
C LYS A 4 24.02 0.50 24.97
N VAL A 5 24.98 -0.22 24.41
CA VAL A 5 25.15 -0.37 22.97
C VAL A 5 23.90 -1.06 22.46
N LYS A 6 22.95 -0.30 21.91
CA LYS A 6 21.88 -0.89 21.11
C LYS A 6 22.46 -1.13 19.73
N ILE A 7 22.75 -2.40 19.47
CA ILE A 7 23.15 -2.90 18.16
C ILE A 7 21.99 -2.62 17.20
N PHE A 8 22.25 -1.78 16.19
CA PHE A 8 21.38 -1.60 15.04
C PHE A 8 21.29 -2.93 14.30
N THR A 9 20.30 -3.74 14.66
CA THR A 9 19.88 -4.85 13.81
C THR A 9 18.91 -4.23 12.83
N ILE A 10 19.34 -4.05 11.58
CA ILE A 10 18.45 -3.80 10.44
C ILE A 10 17.58 -5.05 10.33
N LEU A 11 16.46 -5.06 11.04
CA LEU A 11 15.41 -6.05 10.88
C LEU A 11 14.51 -5.51 9.78
N ALA A 12 14.87 -5.79 8.54
CA ALA A 12 13.92 -5.75 7.44
C ALA A 12 12.89 -6.87 7.67
N VAL A 13 11.93 -6.65 8.56
CA VAL A 13 10.66 -7.37 8.53
C VAL A 13 9.77 -6.59 7.59
N VAL A 14 10.11 -6.79 6.32
CA VAL A 14 9.22 -6.57 5.21
C VAL A 14 8.19 -7.70 5.31
N LEU A 15 7.06 -7.42 5.94
CA LEU A 15 5.82 -8.16 5.65
C LEU A 15 5.27 -7.60 4.33
N SER A 16 6.08 -7.64 3.28
CA SER A 16 5.55 -7.67 1.93
C SER A 16 5.05 -9.09 1.75
N ILE A 17 3.74 -9.24 1.74
CA ILE A 17 3.13 -10.29 0.92
C ILE A 17 3.38 -9.83 -0.52
N ALA A 18 4.62 -10.02 -0.98
CA ALA A 18 4.91 -10.06 -2.39
C ALA A 18 4.24 -11.33 -2.90
N ALA A 19 3.09 -11.17 -3.56
CA ALA A 19 2.46 -12.22 -4.35
C ALA A 19 3.46 -12.68 -5.42
N CYS A 20 4.27 -13.68 -5.09
CA CYS A 20 5.06 -14.41 -6.06
C CYS A 20 4.10 -15.25 -6.91
N PHE A 21 3.53 -14.67 -7.96
CA PHE A 21 2.97 -15.46 -9.05
C PHE A 21 4.13 -16.13 -9.80
N ALA A 22 4.50 -17.32 -9.32
CA ALA A 22 5.24 -18.29 -10.12
C ALA A 22 4.33 -18.78 -11.26
N GLY A 23 4.37 -18.06 -12.39
CA GLY A 23 3.77 -18.51 -13.64
C GLY A 23 4.46 -19.78 -14.13
N CYS A 24 3.90 -20.96 -13.81
CA CYS A 24 4.23 -22.21 -14.47
C CYS A 24 3.53 -22.26 -15.84
N GLY A 25 4.09 -21.57 -16.83
CA GLY A 25 3.74 -21.72 -18.24
C GLY A 25 4.68 -22.70 -18.94
N SER A 26 4.34 -23.98 -18.95
CA SER A 26 5.02 -24.97 -19.79
C SER A 26 4.73 -24.69 -21.27
N SER A 27 5.75 -24.35 -22.07
CA SER A 27 5.67 -24.48 -23.52
C SER A 27 6.95 -25.09 -24.09
N LYS A 28 6.74 -26.11 -24.92
CA LYS A 28 7.77 -26.95 -25.55
C LYS A 28 8.67 -26.12 -26.46
N THR A 29 9.96 -26.30 -26.26
CA THR A 29 11.05 -25.94 -27.17
C THR A 29 10.92 -26.66 -28.51
N THR A 30 10.95 -25.90 -29.61
CA THR A 30 11.56 -26.34 -30.87
C THR A 30 12.32 -25.18 -31.50
N ASN A 31 13.59 -25.45 -31.85
CA ASN A 31 14.58 -24.51 -32.37
C ASN A 31 14.42 -24.30 -33.89
N SER A 32 14.61 -23.06 -34.38
CA SER A 32 15.64 -22.76 -35.39
C SER A 32 15.76 -21.25 -35.73
N PRO A 33 16.94 -20.81 -36.25
CA PRO A 33 17.37 -19.41 -36.20
C PRO A 33 17.39 -18.71 -37.58
N GLY A 34 17.33 -17.37 -37.55
CA GLY A 34 17.85 -16.51 -38.62
C GLY A 34 16.86 -15.49 -39.19
N GLY A 35 17.20 -14.20 -39.11
CA GLY A 35 16.53 -13.14 -39.84
C GLY A 35 16.74 -11.75 -39.22
N SER A 36 17.61 -10.95 -39.84
CA SER A 36 17.97 -9.58 -39.47
C SER A 36 16.88 -8.55 -39.77
N SER A 37 16.86 -7.51 -38.92
CA SER A 37 16.37 -6.14 -39.12
C SER A 37 14.94 -5.94 -39.61
N GLU A 38 14.12 -5.27 -38.79
CA GLU A 38 13.47 -4.01 -39.17
C GLU A 38 12.84 -3.35 -37.95
N THR A 39 13.07 -2.05 -37.84
CA THR A 39 12.41 -1.12 -36.93
C THR A 39 10.91 -1.11 -37.16
N THR A 40 10.14 -1.59 -36.19
CA THR A 40 8.72 -1.31 -36.08
C THR A 40 8.45 -0.53 -34.80
N ASN A 41 8.25 0.78 -34.97
CA ASN A 41 7.52 1.60 -34.03
C ASN A 41 6.19 0.90 -33.73
N ASN A 42 5.94 0.59 -32.46
CA ASN A 42 4.67 0.02 -32.03
C ASN A 42 3.81 1.18 -31.47
N PRO A 43 2.74 1.61 -32.16
CA PRO A 43 1.75 2.52 -31.60
C PRO A 43 0.74 1.66 -30.83
N GLY A 44 1.10 1.28 -29.61
CA GLY A 44 0.32 0.32 -28.79
C GLY A 44 0.02 0.78 -27.36
N GLY A 45 0.17 2.06 -27.04
CA GLY A 45 -0.09 2.61 -25.71
C GLY A 45 -1.08 3.77 -25.80
N SER A 46 -2.39 3.48 -25.91
CA SER A 46 -3.40 4.51 -26.12
C SER A 46 -4.80 4.11 -25.64
N THR A 47 -4.95 3.78 -24.34
CA THR A 47 -6.28 3.75 -23.70
C THR A 47 -6.30 4.23 -22.25
N ALA A 48 -5.21 4.06 -21.47
CA ALA A 48 -5.17 4.55 -20.08
C ALA A 48 -4.88 6.06 -19.95
N LYS A 49 -4.18 6.64 -20.94
CA LYS A 49 -3.75 8.05 -20.95
C LYS A 49 -4.90 9.07 -20.94
N GLU A 50 -6.12 8.65 -21.29
CA GLU A 50 -7.26 9.58 -21.45
C GLU A 50 -8.18 9.65 -20.22
N LYS A 51 -8.02 8.77 -19.22
CA LYS A 51 -9.01 8.64 -18.13
C LYS A 51 -8.65 9.42 -16.86
N ILE A 52 -7.38 9.45 -16.48
CA ILE A 52 -6.91 10.15 -15.28
C ILE A 52 -6.04 11.34 -15.67
N ASN A 53 -6.38 12.50 -15.13
CA ASN A 53 -5.55 13.69 -15.19
C ASN A 53 -5.06 14.04 -13.77
N ILE A 54 -3.77 14.29 -13.61
CA ILE A 54 -3.13 14.54 -12.32
C ILE A 54 -3.61 15.86 -11.72
N GLU A 55 -3.97 16.83 -12.56
CA GLU A 55 -4.49 18.13 -12.14
C GLU A 55 -5.87 18.01 -11.46
N ASP A 56 -6.60 16.91 -11.71
CA ASP A 56 -7.87 16.63 -11.05
C ASP A 56 -7.67 16.01 -9.65
N ILE A 57 -6.44 15.67 -9.26
CA ILE A 57 -6.10 15.22 -7.90
C ILE A 57 -5.42 16.38 -7.18
N SER A 58 -6.19 17.12 -6.40
CA SER A 58 -5.66 18.24 -5.63
C SER A 58 -4.96 17.74 -4.38
N TRP A 59 -3.63 17.87 -4.31
CA TRP A 59 -2.85 17.39 -3.17
C TRP A 59 -2.02 18.51 -2.53
N LYS A 60 -1.71 18.33 -1.23
CA LYS A 60 -0.86 19.23 -0.46
C LYS A 60 -0.11 18.44 0.60
N VAL A 61 1.19 18.74 0.73
CA VAL A 61 2.01 18.31 1.86
C VAL A 61 2.18 19.48 2.82
N ASP A 62 1.93 19.25 4.11
CA ASP A 62 2.10 20.26 5.16
C ASP A 62 2.46 19.62 6.50
N GLU A 63 2.89 20.44 7.45
CA GLU A 63 3.12 20.01 8.82
C GLU A 63 1.81 19.99 9.63
N SER A 64 1.59 18.93 10.41
CA SER A 64 0.47 18.82 11.34
C SER A 64 0.86 18.07 12.61
N VAL A 65 0.03 18.14 13.65
CA VAL A 65 0.17 17.38 14.89
C VAL A 65 -0.91 16.30 14.94
N VAL A 66 -0.50 15.04 15.03
CA VAL A 66 -1.36 13.86 15.15
C VAL A 66 -0.92 13.09 16.39
N ASP A 67 -1.86 12.79 17.29
CA ASP A 67 -1.62 12.10 18.56
C ASP A 67 -0.51 12.71 19.44
N GLY A 68 -0.40 14.05 19.39
CA GLY A 68 0.59 14.81 20.16
C GLY A 68 1.98 14.89 19.51
N ASP A 69 2.18 14.21 18.39
CA ASP A 69 3.43 14.22 17.64
C ASP A 69 3.31 15.04 16.34
N ARG A 70 4.39 15.74 16.01
CA ARG A 70 4.51 16.50 14.75
C ARG A 70 4.90 15.57 13.60
N TYR A 71 4.21 15.74 12.47
CA TYR A 71 4.44 15.01 11.23
C TYR A 71 4.34 15.94 10.03
N VAL A 72 5.01 15.56 8.94
CA VAL A 72 4.74 16.08 7.61
C VAL A 72 3.81 15.10 6.92
N LEU A 73 2.65 15.59 6.50
CA LEU A 73 1.53 14.78 6.03
C LEU A 73 1.08 15.23 4.65
N LEU A 74 0.80 14.25 3.80
CA LEU A 74 0.07 14.41 2.55
C LEU A 74 -1.44 14.41 2.82
N ASN A 75 -2.14 15.31 2.14
CA ASN A 75 -3.59 15.29 2.00
C ASN A 75 -3.92 15.41 0.52
N TYR A 76 -4.94 14.71 0.05
CA TYR A 76 -5.42 14.85 -1.33
C TYR A 76 -6.94 14.80 -1.43
N THR A 77 -7.46 15.39 -2.49
CA THR A 77 -8.87 15.36 -2.88
C THR A 77 -8.97 14.78 -4.28
N ASN A 78 -9.83 13.77 -4.43
CA ASN A 78 -10.10 13.14 -5.70
C ASN A 78 -11.20 13.93 -6.44
N ASN A 79 -10.83 14.77 -7.41
CA ASN A 79 -11.80 15.43 -8.30
C ASN A 79 -11.96 14.69 -9.64
N THR A 80 -11.39 13.49 -9.77
CA THR A 80 -11.64 12.64 -10.93
C THR A 80 -13.04 12.03 -10.87
N GLN A 81 -13.53 11.50 -11.98
CA GLN A 81 -14.79 10.75 -12.02
C GLN A 81 -14.67 9.30 -11.52
N TYR A 82 -13.45 8.83 -11.21
CA TYR A 82 -13.17 7.45 -10.82
C TYR A 82 -12.94 7.32 -9.32
N THR A 83 -13.23 6.15 -8.76
CA THR A 83 -12.78 5.82 -7.40
C THR A 83 -11.28 5.52 -7.43
N ILE A 84 -10.50 6.26 -6.65
CA ILE A 84 -9.07 5.99 -6.45
C ILE A 84 -8.93 4.94 -5.35
N THR A 85 -8.02 3.99 -5.52
CA THR A 85 -7.74 2.91 -4.54
C THR A 85 -6.34 3.01 -3.95
N ASN A 86 -5.40 3.62 -4.68
CA ASN A 86 -4.08 3.98 -4.18
C ASN A 86 -3.65 5.31 -4.81
N PHE A 87 -3.03 6.16 -4.00
CA PHE A 87 -2.32 7.35 -4.47
C PHE A 87 -0.96 7.44 -3.77
N GLU A 88 0.08 7.38 -4.58
CA GLU A 88 1.48 7.48 -4.16
C GLU A 88 2.10 8.72 -4.81
N LEU A 89 2.91 9.45 -4.03
CA LEU A 89 3.82 10.47 -4.53
C LEU A 89 5.23 10.18 -4.05
N THR A 90 6.15 10.05 -5.00
CA THR A 90 7.58 10.10 -4.74
C THR A 90 8.12 11.51 -4.98
N PHE A 91 9.15 11.87 -4.23
CA PHE A 91 9.78 13.17 -4.30
C PHE A 91 11.29 12.98 -4.44
N LYS A 92 11.90 13.79 -5.31
CA LYS A 92 13.33 13.81 -5.57
C LYS A 92 13.96 15.12 -5.13
N GLU A 93 15.25 15.08 -4.85
CA GLU A 93 16.06 16.25 -4.55
C GLU A 93 15.93 17.32 -5.65
N LYS A 94 15.66 18.56 -5.23
CA LYS A 94 15.65 19.70 -6.16
C LYS A 94 17.05 19.96 -6.69
N ILE A 95 17.14 20.34 -7.96
CA ILE A 95 18.40 20.77 -8.59
C ILE A 95 19.00 22.00 -7.86
N SER A 96 18.18 22.79 -7.18
CA SER A 96 18.61 23.99 -6.45
C SER A 96 19.18 23.71 -5.06
N VAL A 97 19.14 22.48 -4.55
CA VAL A 97 19.67 22.16 -3.21
C VAL A 97 21.18 22.37 -3.20
N THR A 98 21.65 23.18 -2.26
CA THR A 98 23.07 23.47 -2.05
C THR A 98 23.75 22.40 -1.20
N GLU A 99 25.09 22.30 -1.31
CA GLU A 99 25.88 21.39 -0.46
C GLU A 99 25.76 21.72 1.03
N GLU A 100 25.53 22.99 1.40
CA GLU A 100 25.29 23.41 2.78
C GLU A 100 23.94 22.87 3.29
N GLU A 101 22.87 22.99 2.49
CA GLU A 101 21.56 22.43 2.83
C GLU A 101 21.62 20.89 2.96
N LYS A 102 22.36 20.21 2.08
CA LYS A 102 22.60 18.77 2.21
C LYS A 102 23.35 18.42 3.48
N ALA A 103 24.43 19.14 3.79
CA ALA A 103 25.21 18.90 4.99
C ALA A 103 24.36 19.07 6.27
N ASN A 104 23.48 20.08 6.29
CA ASN A 104 22.53 20.29 7.38
C ASN A 104 21.52 19.13 7.46
N PHE A 105 20.90 18.75 6.34
CA PHE A 105 19.99 17.61 6.28
C PHE A 105 20.65 16.33 6.83
N TYR A 106 21.86 15.99 6.37
CA TYR A 106 22.54 14.78 6.85
C TYR A 106 22.92 14.85 8.33
N SER A 107 23.28 16.03 8.83
CA SER A 107 23.58 16.23 10.26
C SER A 107 22.32 16.03 11.10
N ASP A 108 21.19 16.60 10.67
CA ASP A 108 19.90 16.47 11.35
C ASP A 108 19.41 15.01 11.36
N ILE A 109 19.55 14.28 10.24
CA ILE A 109 19.27 12.85 10.16
C ILE A 109 20.17 12.06 11.11
N GLN A 110 21.48 12.33 11.10
CA GLN A 110 22.44 11.61 11.93
C GLN A 110 22.13 11.79 13.43
N GLU A 111 21.84 13.01 13.87
CA GLU A 111 21.47 13.31 15.25
C GLU A 111 20.13 12.66 15.63
N LYS A 112 19.09 12.88 14.82
CA LYS A 112 17.72 12.45 15.13
C LYS A 112 17.57 10.93 15.22
N PHE A 113 18.30 10.20 14.40
CA PHE A 113 18.26 8.75 14.37
C PHE A 113 19.43 8.09 15.10
N GLU A 114 20.30 8.87 15.75
CA GLU A 114 21.53 8.40 16.39
C GLU A 114 22.37 7.49 15.46
N ALA A 115 22.41 7.83 14.17
CA ALA A 115 23.02 7.00 13.13
C ALA A 115 24.55 7.02 13.24
N SER A 116 25.19 5.86 13.02
CA SER A 116 26.64 5.77 12.92
C SER A 116 27.14 6.43 11.64
N ASP A 117 28.43 6.79 11.60
CA ASP A 117 29.05 7.32 10.38
C ASP A 117 28.90 6.34 9.20
N GLU A 118 29.09 5.04 9.46
CA GLU A 118 28.86 3.97 8.48
C GLU A 118 27.40 3.93 7.99
N GLY A 119 26.43 4.06 8.90
CA GLY A 119 25.01 4.13 8.54
C GLY A 119 24.66 5.35 7.69
N MET A 120 25.43 6.44 7.83
CA MET A 120 25.28 7.63 7.01
C MET A 120 25.95 7.53 5.64
N GLU A 121 26.89 6.61 5.41
CA GLU A 121 27.55 6.44 4.10
C GLU A 121 26.55 6.09 3.02
N ASP A 122 25.64 5.15 3.30
CA ASP A 122 24.58 4.75 2.37
C ASP A 122 23.62 5.90 2.06
N ILE A 123 23.21 6.66 3.09
CA ILE A 123 22.31 7.81 2.95
C ILE A 123 22.98 8.93 2.14
N LYS A 124 24.26 9.20 2.36
CA LYS A 124 25.03 10.23 1.65
C LYS A 124 25.38 9.82 0.21
N SER A 125 25.29 8.54 -0.12
CA SER A 125 25.60 8.03 -1.47
C SER A 125 24.46 8.26 -2.49
N ARG A 126 23.27 8.64 -2.03
CA ARG A 126 22.06 8.80 -2.84
C ARG A 126 21.47 10.22 -2.72
N PRO A 127 20.77 10.73 -3.76
CA PRO A 127 20.04 11.99 -3.67
C PRO A 127 18.97 11.93 -2.59
N ILE A 128 18.67 13.08 -1.95
CA ILE A 128 17.57 13.17 -0.98
C ILE A 128 16.27 12.77 -1.67
N SER A 129 15.50 11.86 -1.06
CA SER A 129 14.18 11.47 -1.57
C SER A 129 13.21 11.22 -0.43
N MET A 130 11.93 11.26 -0.77
CA MET A 130 10.81 11.05 0.15
C MET A 130 9.68 10.36 -0.60
N HIS A 131 8.78 9.70 0.11
CA HIS A 131 7.52 9.23 -0.46
C HIS A 131 6.36 9.43 0.49
N ALA A 132 5.15 9.42 -0.05
CA ALA A 132 3.90 9.31 0.69
C ALA A 132 2.95 8.41 -0.11
N GLU A 133 2.34 7.44 0.56
CA GLU A 133 1.46 6.46 -0.07
C GLU A 133 0.22 6.21 0.80
N ALA A 134 -0.93 6.08 0.14
CA ALA A 134 -2.18 5.71 0.78
C ALA A 134 -2.96 4.70 -0.05
N ASP A 135 -3.13 3.50 0.50
CA ASP A 135 -4.03 2.45 0.00
C ASP A 135 -5.46 2.68 0.52
N ARG A 136 -6.03 3.83 0.15
CA ARG A 136 -7.38 4.22 0.57
C ARG A 136 -8.32 4.29 -0.60
N VAL A 137 -9.52 3.74 -0.43
CA VAL A 137 -10.64 3.93 -1.35
C VAL A 137 -11.19 5.34 -1.17
N VAL A 138 -11.00 6.19 -2.19
CA VAL A 138 -11.46 7.59 -2.20
C VAL A 138 -12.36 7.80 -3.41
N ASN A 139 -13.65 8.00 -3.18
CA ASN A 139 -14.62 8.21 -4.25
C ASN A 139 -14.48 9.62 -4.87
N PRO A 140 -15.09 9.85 -6.04
CA PRO A 140 -15.19 11.19 -6.62
C PRO A 140 -15.70 12.21 -5.61
N SER A 141 -15.04 13.36 -5.53
CA SER A 141 -15.29 14.47 -4.60
C SER A 141 -14.98 14.18 -3.12
N GLU A 142 -14.37 13.05 -2.78
CA GLU A 142 -13.89 12.76 -1.43
C GLU A 142 -12.40 13.13 -1.26
N SER A 143 -11.97 13.21 0.01
CA SER A 143 -10.59 13.52 0.38
C SER A 143 -10.01 12.44 1.30
N ALA A 144 -8.71 12.22 1.17
CA ALA A 144 -7.93 11.50 2.16
C ALA A 144 -6.92 12.45 2.82
N SER A 145 -6.77 12.32 4.13
CA SER A 145 -5.94 13.21 4.95
C SER A 145 -5.06 12.42 5.92
N ASN A 146 -4.07 13.11 6.50
CA ASN A 146 -3.14 12.54 7.47
C ASN A 146 -2.35 11.33 6.94
N ILE A 147 -1.95 11.39 5.66
CA ILE A 147 -1.11 10.36 5.05
C ILE A 147 0.34 10.69 5.39
N ASN A 148 1.06 9.76 6.01
CA ASN A 148 2.43 10.02 6.43
C ASN A 148 3.36 10.17 5.23
N CYS A 149 4.24 11.18 5.27
CA CYS A 149 5.42 11.24 4.42
C CYS A 149 6.59 10.54 5.12
N TYR A 150 7.47 9.92 4.34
CA TYR A 150 8.61 9.14 4.82
C TYR A 150 9.90 9.58 4.13
N TYR A 151 11.04 9.36 4.80
CA TYR A 151 12.36 9.54 4.16
C TYR A 151 12.71 8.33 3.30
N TYR A 152 13.13 8.56 2.06
CA TYR A 152 13.44 7.52 1.07
C TYR A 152 12.30 6.50 0.99
N ASP A 153 12.54 5.26 0.54
CA ASP A 153 11.57 4.16 0.59
C ASP A 153 11.51 3.48 1.98
N GLY A 154 11.92 4.21 3.03
CA GLY A 154 12.05 3.68 4.38
C GLY A 154 10.78 3.84 5.22
N SER A 155 10.79 3.27 6.43
CA SER A 155 9.66 3.35 7.38
C SER A 155 9.75 4.53 8.35
N PHE A 156 10.68 5.47 8.15
CA PHE A 156 10.91 6.59 9.05
C PHE A 156 10.07 7.81 8.66
N TYR A 157 9.16 8.21 9.57
CA TYR A 157 8.31 9.37 9.37
C TYR A 157 9.10 10.67 9.21
N LEU A 158 8.71 11.44 8.20
CA LEU A 158 9.13 12.81 8.02
C LEU A 158 8.45 13.68 9.08
N LYS A 159 9.24 14.34 9.93
CA LYS A 159 8.72 15.25 10.98
C LYS A 159 9.20 16.69 10.87
N ASP A 160 10.07 17.00 9.90
CA ASP A 160 10.56 18.36 9.66
C ASP A 160 10.22 18.79 8.24
N ILE A 161 9.35 19.79 8.12
CA ILE A 161 8.94 20.36 6.83
C ILE A 161 10.10 21.02 6.08
N LYS A 162 11.17 21.44 6.77
CA LYS A 162 12.36 21.97 6.12
C LYS A 162 13.05 20.92 5.25
N HIS A 163 13.02 19.66 5.66
CA HIS A 163 13.55 18.57 4.85
C HIS A 163 12.70 18.37 3.59
N TYR A 164 11.36 18.44 3.72
CA TYR A 164 10.45 18.41 2.56
C TYR A 164 10.74 19.54 1.56
N ASN A 165 11.13 20.73 2.05
CA ASN A 165 11.46 21.86 1.17
C ASN A 165 12.67 21.61 0.26
N LEU A 166 13.49 20.57 0.51
CA LEU A 166 14.62 20.17 -0.32
C LEU A 166 14.21 19.29 -1.51
N VAL A 167 12.99 18.77 -1.53
CA VAL A 167 12.51 17.85 -2.57
C VAL A 167 11.35 18.45 -3.38
N GLU A 168 11.23 18.00 -4.62
CA GLU A 168 10.12 18.30 -5.52
C GLU A 168 9.44 17.00 -5.99
N PRO A 169 8.16 17.04 -6.39
CA PRO A 169 7.46 15.85 -6.88
C PRO A 169 8.19 15.21 -8.06
N ASP A 170 8.27 13.89 -8.05
CA ASP A 170 8.92 13.11 -9.11
C ASP A 170 7.91 12.28 -9.89
N ILE A 171 7.32 11.27 -9.25
CA ILE A 171 6.33 10.38 -9.86
C ILE A 171 5.09 10.31 -8.98
N ALA A 172 3.92 10.41 -9.60
CA ALA A 172 2.66 9.98 -8.99
C ALA A 172 2.28 8.60 -9.50
N THR A 173 2.00 7.65 -8.60
CA THR A 173 1.34 6.38 -8.92
C THR A 173 -0.13 6.52 -8.52
N ILE A 174 -1.05 6.22 -9.44
CA ILE A 174 -2.49 6.26 -9.19
C ILE A 174 -3.09 4.92 -9.58
N LYS A 175 -3.75 4.26 -8.63
CA LYS A 175 -4.64 3.13 -8.91
C LYS A 175 -6.08 3.59 -8.84
N TYR A 176 -6.88 3.23 -9.84
CA TYR A 176 -8.30 3.60 -9.91
C TYR A 176 -9.17 2.47 -10.44
N ILE A 177 -10.44 2.45 -10.01
CA ILE A 177 -11.44 1.48 -10.46
C ILE A 177 -12.12 2.00 -11.72
N ASP A 178 -12.17 1.16 -12.75
CA ASP A 178 -13.08 1.30 -13.87
C ASP A 178 -13.72 -0.05 -14.18
N GLU A 179 -15.05 -0.06 -14.22
CA GLU A 179 -15.87 -1.28 -14.19
C GLU A 179 -15.54 -2.16 -12.97
N ASP A 180 -15.00 -3.36 -13.19
CA ASP A 180 -14.63 -4.34 -12.15
C ASP A 180 -13.11 -4.48 -11.98
N LYS A 181 -12.34 -3.56 -12.57
CA LYS A 181 -10.88 -3.63 -12.63
C LYS A 181 -10.21 -2.42 -12.00
N ILE A 182 -9.03 -2.67 -11.43
CA ILE A 182 -8.10 -1.65 -10.96
C ILE A 182 -7.01 -1.46 -12.01
N PHE A 183 -6.82 -0.22 -12.43
CA PHE A 183 -5.81 0.21 -13.39
C PHE A 183 -4.72 1.00 -12.67
N THR A 184 -3.45 0.71 -12.95
CA THR A 184 -2.29 1.48 -12.46
C THR A 184 -1.78 2.44 -13.54
N VAL A 185 -1.71 3.72 -13.20
CA VAL A 185 -1.18 4.79 -14.06
C VAL A 185 -0.10 5.57 -13.33
N TYR A 186 0.95 5.92 -14.04
CA TYR A 186 2.03 6.77 -13.54
C TYR A 186 2.00 8.12 -14.24
N TYR A 187 2.23 9.17 -13.49
CA TYR A 187 2.51 10.50 -14.01
C TYR A 187 3.91 10.94 -13.57
N ASP A 188 4.79 11.19 -14.55
CA ASP A 188 6.13 11.72 -14.33
C ASP A 188 6.08 13.25 -14.40
N TYR A 189 6.35 13.92 -13.28
CA TYR A 189 6.36 15.39 -13.18
C TYR A 189 7.47 16.04 -13.99
N GLY A 190 8.62 15.37 -14.14
CA GLY A 190 9.76 15.86 -14.90
C GLY A 190 9.50 15.88 -16.40
N SER A 191 8.95 14.79 -16.94
CA SER A 191 8.64 14.70 -18.37
C SER A 191 7.23 15.15 -18.75
N LYS A 192 6.33 15.30 -17.77
CA LYS A 192 4.88 15.59 -17.93
C LYS A 192 4.19 14.54 -18.79
N LYS A 193 4.56 13.28 -18.62
CA LYS A 193 4.04 12.15 -19.39
C LYS A 193 3.41 11.13 -18.50
N TYR A 194 2.45 10.44 -19.10
CA TYR A 194 1.79 9.28 -18.52
C TYR A 194 2.37 7.98 -19.09
N SER A 195 2.45 6.99 -18.22
CA SER A 195 2.54 5.56 -18.56
C SER A 195 1.51 4.78 -17.76
N ALA A 196 1.21 3.56 -18.17
CA ALA A 196 0.27 2.70 -17.47
C ALA A 196 0.76 1.26 -17.52
N GLU A 197 0.41 0.48 -16.51
CA GLU A 197 0.61 -0.96 -16.55
C GLU A 197 -0.31 -1.59 -17.60
N ALA A 198 0.18 -2.65 -18.26
CA ALA A 198 -0.61 -3.39 -19.23
C ALA A 198 -1.61 -4.33 -18.55
N GLU A 199 -1.21 -4.88 -17.41
CA GLU A 199 -2.04 -5.75 -16.58
C GLU A 199 -2.95 -4.92 -15.68
N THR A 200 -4.11 -5.49 -15.37
CA THR A 200 -5.12 -4.89 -14.48
C THR A 200 -5.47 -5.89 -13.41
N GLU A 201 -5.80 -5.42 -12.21
CA GLU A 201 -6.24 -6.26 -11.11
C GLU A 201 -7.77 -6.33 -11.08
N ILE A 202 -8.34 -7.43 -10.60
CA ILE A 202 -9.79 -7.51 -10.33
C ILE A 202 -10.04 -6.77 -9.02
N ALA A 203 -11.00 -5.84 -9.01
CA ALA A 203 -11.28 -5.03 -7.83
C ALA A 203 -11.86 -5.84 -6.66
N TYR A 204 -12.72 -6.83 -6.95
CA TYR A 204 -13.38 -7.64 -5.92
C TYR A 204 -13.00 -9.12 -6.08
N GLN A 205 -11.97 -9.54 -5.38
CA GLN A 205 -11.46 -10.91 -5.39
C GLN A 205 -12.03 -11.68 -4.20
N TRP A 206 -12.96 -12.60 -4.48
CA TRP A 206 -13.54 -13.46 -3.45
C TRP A 206 -13.08 -14.90 -3.60
N SER A 207 -13.08 -15.62 -2.47
CA SER A 207 -12.70 -17.03 -2.42
C SER A 207 -13.47 -17.88 -3.42
N GLN A 208 -12.74 -18.79 -4.06
CA GLN A 208 -13.26 -19.81 -4.97
C GLN A 208 -13.43 -21.17 -4.27
N THR A 209 -13.14 -21.25 -2.96
CA THR A 209 -13.28 -22.45 -2.13
C THR A 209 -14.55 -22.40 -1.28
N ASP A 210 -14.86 -23.50 -0.61
CA ASP A 210 -16.01 -23.59 0.29
C ASP A 210 -15.90 -22.60 1.47
N LEU A 211 -14.69 -22.19 1.84
CA LEU A 211 -14.45 -21.23 2.93
C LEU A 211 -15.09 -19.86 2.65
N GLY A 212 -15.15 -19.44 1.39
CA GLY A 212 -15.83 -18.20 1.01
C GLY A 212 -17.32 -18.16 1.34
N SER A 213 -17.94 -19.31 1.60
CA SER A 213 -19.35 -19.42 2.04
C SER A 213 -19.51 -19.48 3.57
N LYS A 214 -18.41 -19.62 4.31
CA LYS A 214 -18.39 -19.76 5.77
C LYS A 214 -18.25 -18.43 6.49
N ILE A 215 -18.02 -17.34 5.77
CA ILE A 215 -17.90 -15.97 6.30
C ILE A 215 -18.75 -15.03 5.44
N PRO A 216 -19.33 -13.93 5.99
CA PRO A 216 -20.09 -12.99 5.18
C PRO A 216 -19.22 -12.34 4.10
N LYS A 217 -19.82 -11.81 3.04
CA LYS A 217 -19.11 -10.98 2.06
C LYS A 217 -19.11 -9.53 2.55
N PRO A 218 -17.95 -8.85 2.66
CA PRO A 218 -17.93 -7.45 3.02
C PRO A 218 -18.57 -6.61 1.90
N ASP A 219 -19.41 -5.65 2.29
CA ASP A 219 -20.04 -4.69 1.39
C ASP A 219 -19.10 -3.51 1.10
N VAL A 220 -18.10 -3.79 0.27
CA VAL A 220 -17.07 -2.83 -0.17
C VAL A 220 -16.82 -2.93 -1.66
N LYS A 221 -16.15 -1.93 -2.24
CA LYS A 221 -15.78 -1.92 -3.66
C LYS A 221 -14.52 -2.74 -3.97
N VAL A 222 -13.62 -2.86 -3.00
CA VAL A 222 -12.32 -3.50 -3.20
C VAL A 222 -12.11 -4.59 -2.16
N VAL A 223 -11.85 -5.80 -2.65
CA VAL A 223 -11.38 -6.93 -1.84
C VAL A 223 -10.20 -7.54 -2.57
N GLU A 224 -9.05 -7.61 -1.90
CA GLU A 224 -7.88 -8.32 -2.37
C GLU A 224 -7.82 -9.70 -1.70
N SER A 225 -7.68 -10.76 -2.48
CA SER A 225 -7.54 -12.11 -1.94
C SER A 225 -6.08 -12.44 -1.69
N GLY A 226 -5.77 -12.96 -0.50
CA GLY A 226 -4.46 -13.52 -0.16
C GLY A 226 -4.40 -15.02 -0.46
N ARG A 227 -4.06 -15.82 0.57
CA ARG A 227 -4.13 -17.29 0.47
C ARG A 227 -5.60 -17.73 0.42
N ASP A 228 -5.95 -18.55 -0.56
CA ASP A 228 -7.27 -19.17 -0.70
C ASP A 228 -7.09 -20.66 -1.04
N ASP A 229 -7.28 -21.52 -0.04
CA ASP A 229 -7.30 -22.98 -0.20
C ASP A 229 -8.29 -23.61 0.79
N GLU A 230 -8.35 -24.94 0.82
CA GLU A 230 -9.31 -25.69 1.65
C GLU A 230 -9.12 -25.47 3.16
N ILE A 231 -7.96 -24.95 3.59
CA ILE A 231 -7.60 -24.78 5.00
C ILE A 231 -7.79 -23.33 5.44
N ILE A 232 -7.51 -22.36 4.56
CA ILE A 232 -7.59 -20.94 4.93
C ILE A 232 -7.99 -20.07 3.74
N PHE A 233 -8.80 -19.06 4.03
CA PHE A 233 -9.04 -17.94 3.13
C PHE A 233 -8.71 -16.62 3.84
N MET A 234 -7.81 -15.85 3.23
CA MET A 234 -7.36 -14.53 3.69
C MET A 234 -7.79 -13.47 2.67
N PHE A 235 -8.23 -12.31 3.16
CA PHE A 235 -8.56 -11.17 2.30
C PHE A 235 -8.35 -9.84 3.02
N ASP A 236 -8.14 -8.79 2.24
CA ASP A 236 -8.16 -7.41 2.71
C ASP A 236 -9.30 -6.67 2.00
N ALA A 237 -10.22 -6.10 2.79
CA ALA A 237 -11.36 -5.32 2.33
C ALA A 237 -11.09 -3.83 2.58
N TYR A 238 -11.27 -2.97 1.57
CA TYR A 238 -10.91 -1.55 1.67
C TYR A 238 -12.13 -0.63 1.56
N GLY A 239 -12.04 0.56 2.18
CA GLY A 239 -13.09 1.57 2.12
C GLY A 239 -14.20 1.37 3.13
N LEU A 240 -13.86 0.85 4.32
CA LEU A 240 -14.78 0.70 5.43
C LEU A 240 -14.31 1.46 6.67
N SER A 241 -15.25 2.00 7.43
CA SER A 241 -15.00 2.60 8.74
C SER A 241 -14.93 1.57 9.85
N LEU A 242 -14.44 1.98 11.03
CA LEU A 242 -14.48 1.16 12.24
C LEU A 242 -15.92 0.74 12.61
N GLU A 243 -16.92 1.59 12.33
CA GLU A 243 -18.33 1.25 12.55
C GLU A 243 -18.79 0.13 11.60
N GLN A 244 -18.41 0.20 10.33
CA GLN A 244 -18.71 -0.85 9.35
C GLN A 244 -17.97 -2.15 9.67
N PHE A 245 -16.74 -2.07 10.17
CA PHE A 245 -16.01 -3.23 10.70
C PHE A 245 -16.78 -3.88 11.86
N ASN A 246 -17.24 -3.08 12.84
CA ASN A 246 -18.02 -3.59 13.97
C ASN A 246 -19.35 -4.22 13.50
N ALA A 247 -20.01 -3.65 12.49
CA ALA A 247 -21.20 -4.25 11.89
C ALA A 247 -20.90 -5.62 11.24
N TYR A 248 -19.79 -5.73 10.51
CA TYR A 248 -19.33 -7.00 9.92
C TYR A 248 -18.99 -8.06 10.98
N VAL A 249 -18.44 -7.65 12.12
CA VAL A 249 -18.24 -8.53 13.29
C VAL A 249 -19.59 -9.08 13.80
N GLU A 250 -20.64 -8.26 13.85
CA GLU A 250 -21.98 -8.72 14.25
C GLU A 250 -22.59 -9.69 13.22
N GLU A 251 -22.34 -9.51 11.93
CA GLU A 251 -22.73 -10.49 10.91
C GLU A 251 -22.03 -11.85 11.13
N CYS A 252 -20.73 -11.84 11.46
CA CYS A 252 -20.00 -13.05 11.81
C CYS A 252 -20.59 -13.72 13.07
N LYS A 253 -20.91 -12.96 14.11
CA LYS A 253 -21.61 -13.50 15.30
C LYS A 253 -22.96 -14.12 14.94
N GLY A 254 -23.68 -13.52 13.99
CA GLY A 254 -24.92 -14.07 13.42
C GLY A 254 -24.74 -15.44 12.75
N LEU A 255 -23.55 -15.74 12.23
CA LEU A 255 -23.15 -17.05 11.70
C LEU A 255 -22.64 -18.03 12.78
N GLY A 256 -22.66 -17.64 14.05
CA GLY A 256 -22.31 -18.49 15.18
C GLY A 256 -20.84 -18.42 15.62
N TYR A 257 -20.03 -17.52 15.06
CA TYR A 257 -18.67 -17.23 15.54
C TYR A 257 -18.75 -16.54 16.90
N THR A 258 -18.86 -17.33 17.96
CA THR A 258 -19.08 -16.85 19.35
C THR A 258 -18.37 -17.72 20.39
N VAL A 259 -17.68 -18.77 19.95
CA VAL A 259 -16.95 -19.70 20.81
C VAL A 259 -15.54 -19.16 21.05
N GLU A 260 -15.11 -19.14 22.32
CA GLU A 260 -13.82 -18.62 22.77
C GLU A 260 -13.42 -17.25 22.17
N PRO A 261 -14.30 -16.21 22.29
CA PRO A 261 -14.07 -14.96 21.59
C PRO A 261 -12.90 -14.16 22.18
N GLY A 262 -12.01 -13.70 21.30
CA GLY A 262 -11.05 -12.62 21.55
C GLY A 262 -11.53 -11.33 20.89
N SER A 263 -11.56 -10.22 21.63
CA SER A 263 -11.97 -8.93 21.08
C SER A 263 -11.34 -7.76 21.82
N PHE A 264 -10.98 -6.74 21.05
CA PHE A 264 -10.67 -5.38 21.48
C PHE A 264 -11.01 -4.43 20.32
N GLU A 265 -10.82 -3.13 20.48
CA GLU A 265 -11.14 -2.16 19.43
C GLU A 265 -10.38 -2.47 18.14
N GLY A 266 -11.12 -2.60 17.02
CA GLY A 266 -10.54 -2.97 15.74
C GLY A 266 -10.09 -4.43 15.64
N PHE A 267 -10.49 -5.32 16.56
CA PHE A 267 -10.14 -6.73 16.52
C PHE A 267 -11.26 -7.66 16.97
N TYR A 268 -11.43 -8.75 16.23
CA TYR A 268 -12.31 -9.85 16.61
C TYR A 268 -11.77 -11.19 16.13
N SER A 269 -11.78 -12.20 17.00
CA SER A 269 -11.60 -13.59 16.61
C SER A 269 -12.48 -14.50 17.45
N ALA A 270 -13.07 -15.52 16.83
CA ALA A 270 -13.88 -16.51 17.50
C ALA A 270 -14.06 -17.76 16.63
N ASP A 271 -14.31 -18.89 17.28
CA ASP A 271 -14.72 -20.11 16.60
C ASP A 271 -16.25 -20.16 16.45
N ASN A 272 -16.73 -20.93 15.48
CA ASN A 272 -18.11 -21.40 15.45
C ASN A 272 -18.23 -22.84 15.98
N THR A 273 -19.45 -23.36 16.11
CA THR A 273 -19.68 -24.72 16.65
C THR A 273 -19.19 -25.84 15.74
N GLU A 274 -18.91 -25.54 14.47
CA GLU A 274 -18.32 -26.48 13.51
C GLU A 274 -16.78 -26.50 13.60
N GLY A 275 -16.17 -25.59 14.39
CA GLY A 275 -14.72 -25.48 14.58
C GLY A 275 -14.00 -24.60 13.58
N TYR A 276 -14.73 -23.85 12.73
CA TYR A 276 -14.13 -22.82 11.89
C TYR A 276 -13.80 -21.59 12.73
N ASN A 277 -12.69 -20.91 12.42
CA ASN A 277 -12.26 -19.70 13.11
C ASN A 277 -12.32 -18.49 12.19
N VAL A 278 -12.89 -17.38 12.68
CA VAL A 278 -12.66 -16.05 12.07
C VAL A 278 -11.60 -15.29 12.83
N TYR A 279 -10.77 -14.56 12.10
CA TYR A 279 -9.81 -13.59 12.63
C TYR A 279 -9.92 -12.31 11.80
N LEU A 280 -10.29 -11.22 12.45
CA LEU A 280 -10.62 -9.93 11.83
C LEU A 280 -9.82 -8.83 12.52
N TYR A 281 -9.16 -7.99 11.72
CA TYR A 281 -8.38 -6.86 12.19
C TYR A 281 -8.67 -5.62 11.34
N TYR A 282 -8.94 -4.49 11.98
CA TYR A 282 -9.18 -3.21 11.33
C TYR A 282 -7.90 -2.37 11.30
N ASN A 283 -7.53 -1.90 10.11
CA ASN A 283 -6.45 -0.97 9.90
C ASN A 283 -7.01 0.45 9.75
N GLU A 284 -6.86 1.25 10.81
CA GLU A 284 -7.30 2.65 10.83
C GLU A 284 -6.53 3.54 9.85
N LYS A 285 -5.27 3.21 9.55
CA LYS A 285 -4.44 4.00 8.62
C LYS A 285 -5.04 3.96 7.22
N ASP A 286 -5.54 2.81 6.76
CA ASP A 286 -5.96 2.62 5.38
C ASP A 286 -7.48 2.44 5.21
N TYR A 287 -8.23 2.52 6.33
CA TYR A 287 -9.68 2.29 6.37
C TYR A 287 -10.04 0.95 5.73
N SER A 288 -9.35 -0.08 6.19
CA SER A 288 -9.44 -1.44 5.67
C SER A 288 -9.58 -2.46 6.78
N MET A 289 -10.01 -3.67 6.42
CA MET A 289 -10.10 -4.81 7.30
C MET A 289 -9.36 -5.97 6.67
N SER A 290 -8.45 -6.55 7.44
CA SER A 290 -7.88 -7.86 7.15
C SER A 290 -8.77 -8.93 7.77
N GLY A 291 -9.20 -9.88 6.96
CA GLY A 291 -10.06 -10.99 7.35
C GLY A 291 -9.43 -12.33 7.04
N THR A 292 -9.58 -13.28 7.95
CA THR A 292 -9.17 -14.66 7.77
C THR A 292 -10.28 -15.58 8.26
N ILE A 293 -10.60 -16.60 7.46
CA ILE A 293 -11.42 -17.75 7.84
C ILE A 293 -10.59 -19.01 7.71
N SER A 294 -10.48 -19.80 8.79
CA SER A 294 -9.73 -21.05 8.82
C SER A 294 -10.65 -22.25 9.05
N ALA A 295 -10.39 -23.33 8.33
CA ALA A 295 -11.05 -24.62 8.53
C ALA A 295 -10.65 -25.23 9.89
N PRO A 296 -11.50 -26.10 10.48
CA PRO A 296 -11.14 -26.84 11.68
C PRO A 296 -9.89 -27.69 11.45
N GLU A 297 -9.02 -27.80 12.46
CA GLU A 297 -7.91 -28.75 12.41
C GLU A 297 -8.46 -30.17 12.23
N THR A 298 -8.09 -30.83 11.13
CA THR A 298 -8.29 -32.28 11.01
C THR A 298 -7.42 -32.93 12.07
N LYS A 299 -8.04 -33.43 13.15
CA LYS A 299 -7.34 -34.30 14.10
C LYS A 299 -6.80 -35.48 13.31
N SER A 300 -5.47 -35.58 13.21
CA SER A 300 -4.83 -36.81 12.74
C SER A 300 -5.25 -37.93 13.69
N GLU A 301 -5.96 -38.94 13.17
CA GLU A 301 -6.26 -40.19 13.90
C GLU A 301 -4.99 -40.92 14.33
#